data_AF-A0A2D6E3S8-F1
#
_entry.id   AF-A0A2D6E3S8-F1
#
_cell.length_a   1.000
_cell.length_b   1.000
_cell.length_c   1.000
_cell.angle_alpha   90.00
_cell.angle_beta   90.00
_cell.angle_gamma   90.00
#
_symmetry.space_group_name_H-M   'P 1'
#
loop_
_entity.id
_entity.type
_entity.pdbx_description
1 polymer ?
#
loop_
_entity_poly.entity_id
_entity_poly.type
_entity_poly.pdbx_seq_one_letter_code
_entity_poly.pdbx_strand_id
1 'polypeptide(L)'
;MKTSDPEALLRESVERNKEHYINNSIPVVIKDQFLSDEIDLGACIDDLETKIPKHLFKGVEIIYVGDFPAFENRTAAFSDGAIYVSNKEPTNHDILEDVVHELAHAIETTHGSLIYDNPSLKKEFLGKRSRLKSILDAEGYKIPEKHYTNLEYSRGFDSFLSDEVGYPTLLSLTMGLFASPYGATSLQEYFANGFEKFYLGDSKLVKDVSPELYNTLYKLHSLESDS
;
A
#
# COMPACT_ATOMS: atom_id res chain seq x y z
N MET A 1 -26.50 13.54 15.87
CA MET A 1 -25.51 12.90 14.97
C MET A 1 -26.07 11.53 14.63
N LYS A 2 -26.64 11.34 13.44
CA LYS A 2 -27.16 10.03 13.01
C LYS A 2 -26.01 9.31 12.32
N THR A 3 -25.57 8.21 12.91
CA THR A 3 -24.72 7.21 12.24
C THR A 3 -25.47 6.71 11.02
N SER A 4 -24.98 6.99 9.82
CA SER A 4 -25.50 6.44 8.58
C SER A 4 -25.17 4.96 8.52
N ASP A 5 -26.19 4.12 8.38
CA ASP A 5 -26.11 2.68 8.21
C ASP A 5 -25.30 2.33 6.94
N PRO A 6 -24.20 1.56 7.03
CA PRO A 6 -23.41 1.13 5.88
C PRO A 6 -24.23 0.41 4.82
N GLU A 7 -25.24 -0.39 5.22
CA GLU A 7 -26.11 -1.08 4.26
C GLU A 7 -27.02 -0.12 3.50
N ALA A 8 -27.44 0.98 4.13
CA ALA A 8 -28.25 2.00 3.49
C ALA A 8 -27.45 2.80 2.46
N LEU A 9 -26.17 3.09 2.75
CA LEU A 9 -25.25 3.72 1.81
C LEU A 9 -24.95 2.81 0.61
N LEU A 10 -24.84 1.50 0.84
CA LEU A 10 -24.67 0.48 -0.20
C LEU A 10 -25.86 0.48 -1.17
N ARG A 11 -27.10 0.46 -0.65
CA ARG A 11 -28.33 0.49 -1.46
C ARG A 11 -28.46 1.77 -2.28
N GLU A 12 -28.13 2.91 -1.68
CA GLU A 12 -28.22 4.23 -2.35
C GLU A 12 -27.15 4.49 -3.42
N SER A 13 -26.00 3.79 -3.37
CA SER A 13 -24.94 3.86 -4.39
C SER A 13 -25.21 2.92 -5.56
N VAL A 14 -25.68 1.70 -5.27
CA VAL A 14 -26.07 0.68 -6.28
C VAL A 14 -27.17 1.19 -7.21
N GLU A 15 -28.14 1.97 -6.71
CA GLU A 15 -29.21 2.51 -7.55
C GLU A 15 -28.79 3.66 -8.49
N ARG A 16 -27.62 4.29 -8.27
CA ARG A 16 -27.22 5.52 -8.98
C ARG A 16 -25.98 5.37 -9.86
N ASN A 17 -25.12 4.37 -9.66
CA ASN A 17 -23.89 4.18 -10.42
C ASN A 17 -23.83 2.78 -11.04
N LYS A 18 -23.15 2.63 -12.17
CA LYS A 18 -22.87 1.30 -12.77
C LYS A 18 -22.27 0.40 -11.70
N GLU A 19 -22.77 -0.81 -11.56
CA GLU A 19 -22.20 -1.77 -10.60
C GLU A 19 -20.81 -2.17 -11.10
N HIS A 20 -19.77 -1.79 -10.36
CA HIS A 20 -18.38 -2.14 -10.64
C HIS A 20 -17.95 -3.31 -9.74
N TYR A 21 -17.21 -4.26 -10.31
CA TYR A 21 -16.69 -5.40 -9.58
C TYR A 21 -15.26 -5.71 -10.02
N ILE A 22 -14.41 -6.09 -9.07
CA ILE A 22 -13.13 -6.73 -9.34
C ILE A 22 -13.32 -8.24 -9.26
N ASN A 23 -12.77 -8.97 -10.23
CA ASN A 23 -12.79 -10.41 -10.38
C ASN A 23 -14.20 -11.03 -10.37
N ASN A 24 -15.22 -10.25 -10.77
CA ASN A 24 -16.65 -10.56 -10.66
C ASN A 24 -17.13 -10.91 -9.24
N SER A 25 -16.42 -10.51 -8.19
CA SER A 25 -16.74 -10.90 -6.81
C SER A 25 -16.60 -9.79 -5.78
N ILE A 26 -15.73 -8.81 -6.01
CA ILE A 26 -15.46 -7.74 -5.04
C ILE A 26 -16.14 -6.46 -5.53
N PRO A 27 -17.25 -6.02 -4.92
CA PRO A 27 -17.91 -4.79 -5.30
C PRO A 27 -17.00 -3.57 -5.11
N VAL A 28 -17.08 -2.63 -6.06
CA VAL A 28 -16.49 -1.30 -5.98
C VAL A 28 -17.61 -0.28 -5.92
N VAL A 29 -17.75 0.36 -4.76
CA VAL A 29 -18.88 1.25 -4.43
C VAL A 29 -18.40 2.69 -4.42
N ILE A 30 -18.90 3.48 -5.37
CA ILE A 30 -18.64 4.91 -5.45
C ILE A 30 -19.65 5.62 -4.54
N LYS A 31 -19.23 6.00 -3.33
CA LYS A 31 -20.01 6.77 -2.37
C LYS A 31 -20.05 8.25 -2.77
N ASP A 32 -18.91 8.81 -3.14
CA ASP A 32 -18.78 10.20 -3.62
C ASP A 32 -18.10 10.19 -4.99
N GLN A 33 -18.59 11.01 -5.93
CA GLN A 33 -18.03 11.06 -7.29
C GLN A 33 -16.58 11.53 -7.28
N PHE A 34 -15.76 10.99 -8.18
CA PHE A 34 -14.41 11.47 -8.40
C PHE A 34 -14.40 12.97 -8.73
N LEU A 35 -13.44 13.69 -8.17
CA LEU A 35 -13.25 15.11 -8.47
C LEU A 35 -12.49 15.34 -9.78
N SER A 36 -11.69 14.35 -10.20
CA SER A 36 -10.94 14.38 -11.44
C SER A 36 -11.69 13.68 -12.57
N ASP A 37 -11.82 14.37 -13.71
CA ASP A 37 -12.35 13.79 -14.96
C ASP A 37 -11.35 12.87 -15.67
N GLU A 38 -10.10 12.78 -15.18
CA GLU A 38 -9.07 11.89 -15.74
C GLU A 38 -9.19 10.44 -15.25
N ILE A 39 -10.10 10.18 -14.30
CA ILE A 39 -10.28 8.85 -13.73
C ILE A 39 -11.22 8.00 -14.59
N ASP A 40 -10.70 6.87 -15.06
CA ASP A 40 -11.44 5.77 -15.66
C ASP A 40 -11.37 4.55 -14.74
N LEU A 41 -12.38 4.40 -13.89
CA LEU A 41 -12.46 3.28 -12.95
C LEU A 41 -12.52 1.92 -13.65
N GLY A 42 -13.10 1.84 -14.85
CA GLY A 42 -13.13 0.60 -15.63
C GLY A 42 -11.72 0.19 -16.02
N ALA A 43 -10.93 1.14 -16.53
CA ALA A 43 -9.52 0.90 -16.86
C ALA A 43 -8.69 0.51 -15.62
N CYS A 44 -8.93 1.12 -14.46
CA CYS A 44 -8.26 0.72 -13.22
C CYS A 44 -8.59 -0.73 -12.83
N ILE A 45 -9.86 -1.14 -12.93
CA ILE A 45 -10.28 -2.50 -12.63
C ILE A 45 -9.62 -3.50 -13.59
N ASP A 46 -9.66 -3.22 -14.89
CA ASP A 46 -9.02 -4.06 -15.91
C ASP A 46 -7.52 -4.23 -15.66
N ASP A 47 -6.84 -3.16 -15.24
CA ASP A 47 -5.42 -3.17 -14.89
C ASP A 47 -5.13 -4.05 -13.67
N LEU A 48 -5.95 -3.94 -12.61
CA LEU A 48 -5.83 -4.76 -11.40
C LEU A 48 -6.00 -6.25 -11.73
N GLU A 49 -7.05 -6.59 -12.48
CA GLU A 49 -7.35 -7.97 -12.87
C GLU A 49 -6.29 -8.58 -13.81
N THR A 50 -5.68 -7.75 -14.66
CA THR A 50 -4.64 -8.19 -15.59
C THR A 50 -3.30 -8.42 -14.89
N LYS A 51 -2.95 -7.55 -13.94
CA LYS A 51 -1.61 -7.55 -13.31
C LYS A 51 -1.53 -8.44 -12.07
N ILE A 52 -2.61 -8.56 -11.31
CA ILE A 52 -2.59 -9.17 -9.98
C ILE A 52 -3.39 -10.49 -10.01
N PRO A 53 -2.77 -11.61 -9.61
CA PRO A 53 -3.48 -12.88 -9.49
C PRO A 53 -4.71 -12.79 -8.59
N LYS A 54 -5.84 -13.34 -9.05
CA LYS A 54 -7.13 -13.30 -8.37
C LYS A 54 -7.08 -13.75 -6.90
N HIS A 55 -6.19 -14.68 -6.56
CA HIS A 55 -6.06 -15.20 -5.20
C HIS A 55 -5.49 -14.23 -4.19
N LEU A 56 -4.75 -13.23 -4.64
CA LEU A 56 -4.19 -12.21 -3.77
C LEU A 56 -5.26 -11.22 -3.29
N PHE A 57 -6.43 -11.19 -3.94
CA PHE A 57 -7.59 -10.44 -3.47
C PHE A 57 -8.37 -11.15 -2.36
N LYS A 58 -7.97 -12.36 -1.95
CA LYS A 58 -8.58 -13.04 -0.79
C LYS A 58 -8.31 -12.24 0.49
N GLY A 59 -9.38 -11.76 1.11
CA GLY A 59 -9.32 -10.89 2.29
C GLY A 59 -9.86 -9.48 2.04
N VAL A 60 -10.11 -9.12 0.77
CA VAL A 60 -10.86 -7.91 0.40
C VAL A 60 -12.29 -8.30 0.04
N GLU A 61 -13.24 -7.77 0.78
CA GLU A 61 -14.68 -8.00 0.61
C GLU A 61 -15.33 -6.90 -0.23
N ILE A 62 -14.83 -5.67 -0.14
CA ILE A 62 -15.40 -4.50 -0.81
C ILE A 62 -14.38 -3.37 -0.95
N ILE A 63 -14.53 -2.55 -1.98
CA ILE A 63 -13.80 -1.29 -2.12
C ILE A 63 -14.79 -0.12 -2.11
N TYR A 64 -14.53 0.90 -1.30
CA TYR A 64 -15.29 2.14 -1.27
C TYR A 64 -14.46 3.30 -1.80
N VAL A 65 -15.05 4.08 -2.70
CA VAL A 65 -14.50 5.35 -3.19
C VAL A 65 -15.31 6.50 -2.59
N GLY A 66 -14.65 7.44 -1.92
CA GLY A 66 -15.34 8.58 -1.32
C GLY A 66 -14.47 9.54 -0.53
N ASP A 67 -15.12 10.52 0.10
CA ASP A 67 -14.49 11.43 1.06
C ASP A 67 -14.74 10.92 2.48
N PHE A 68 -13.68 10.46 3.14
CA PHE A 68 -13.76 9.84 4.46
C PHE A 68 -13.08 10.72 5.51
N PRO A 69 -13.81 11.20 6.54
CA PRO A 69 -13.22 12.06 7.59
C PRO A 69 -12.10 11.42 8.40
N ALA A 70 -11.97 10.08 8.35
CA ALA A 70 -10.93 9.32 9.03
C ALA A 70 -9.59 9.35 8.29
N PHE A 71 -9.58 9.79 7.03
CA PHE A 71 -8.37 10.05 6.29
C PHE A 71 -7.73 11.32 6.88
N GLU A 72 -6.72 11.12 7.73
CA GLU A 72 -5.90 12.22 8.24
C GLU A 72 -5.09 12.82 7.07
N ASN A 73 -3.88 12.32 6.84
CA ASN A 73 -3.01 12.68 5.70
C ASN A 73 -2.89 11.54 4.67
N ARG A 74 -3.82 10.58 4.70
CA ARG A 74 -3.83 9.39 3.85
C ARG A 74 -4.88 9.53 2.76
N THR A 75 -4.67 8.84 1.66
CA THR A 75 -5.56 8.78 0.50
C THR A 75 -6.33 7.46 0.46
N ALA A 76 -5.80 6.42 1.12
CA ALA A 76 -6.46 5.14 1.26
C ALA A 76 -6.24 4.51 2.65
N ALA A 77 -7.04 3.47 2.94
CA ALA A 77 -6.88 2.61 4.10
C ALA A 77 -7.61 1.27 3.91
N PHE A 78 -7.01 0.19 4.40
CA PHE A 78 -7.65 -1.10 4.60
C PHE A 78 -8.15 -1.24 6.05
N SER A 79 -9.42 -1.61 6.22
CA SER A 79 -10.01 -1.90 7.53
C SER A 79 -11.16 -2.91 7.40
N ASP A 80 -11.13 -3.95 8.23
CA ASP A 80 -12.20 -4.94 8.36
C ASP A 80 -12.69 -5.53 7.02
N GLY A 81 -11.74 -5.90 6.15
CA GLY A 81 -12.04 -6.48 4.83
C GLY A 81 -12.40 -5.45 3.76
N ALA A 82 -12.51 -4.17 4.09
CA ALA A 82 -12.81 -3.10 3.15
C ALA A 82 -11.56 -2.27 2.82
N ILE A 83 -11.38 -1.96 1.53
CA ILE A 83 -10.43 -0.92 1.09
C ILE A 83 -11.22 0.37 0.88
N TYR A 84 -10.75 1.46 1.48
CA TYR A 84 -11.28 2.80 1.28
C TYR A 84 -10.28 3.60 0.46
N VAL A 85 -10.73 4.29 -0.57
CA VAL A 85 -9.91 5.14 -1.46
C VAL A 85 -10.56 6.51 -1.61
N SER A 86 -9.73 7.54 -1.63
CA SER A 86 -10.14 8.93 -1.78
C SER A 86 -10.74 9.17 -3.16
N ASN A 87 -11.90 9.83 -3.22
CA ASN A 87 -12.46 10.33 -4.48
C ASN A 87 -11.71 11.58 -5.02
N LYS A 88 -10.68 12.04 -4.31
CA LYS A 88 -9.89 13.23 -4.64
C LYS A 88 -8.57 12.89 -5.33
N GLU A 89 -8.28 11.60 -5.55
CA GLU A 89 -7.10 11.22 -6.33
C GLU A 89 -7.14 11.88 -7.72
N PRO A 90 -5.98 12.29 -8.27
CA PRO A 90 -5.95 13.03 -9.51
C PRO A 90 -5.97 12.11 -10.73
N THR A 91 -5.39 10.91 -10.66
CA THR A 91 -5.21 10.03 -11.82
C THR A 91 -5.53 8.56 -11.54
N ASN A 92 -5.68 7.78 -12.61
CA ASN A 92 -5.76 6.31 -12.52
C ASN A 92 -4.55 5.69 -11.81
N HIS A 93 -3.36 6.27 -11.97
CA HIS A 93 -2.16 5.72 -11.35
C HIS A 93 -2.23 5.82 -9.82
N ASP A 94 -2.71 6.95 -9.29
CA ASP A 94 -2.83 7.15 -7.85
C ASP A 94 -3.89 6.20 -7.25
N ILE A 95 -5.03 6.03 -7.93
CA ILE A 95 -6.05 5.03 -7.55
C ILE A 95 -5.45 3.61 -7.52
N LEU A 96 -4.66 3.27 -8.53
CA LEU A 96 -4.01 1.96 -8.60
C LEU A 96 -2.98 1.79 -7.48
N GLU A 97 -2.10 2.77 -7.25
CA GLU A 97 -1.11 2.70 -6.16
C GLU A 97 -1.80 2.55 -4.81
N ASP A 98 -2.82 3.34 -4.51
CA ASP A 98 -3.63 3.25 -3.29
C ASP A 98 -4.28 1.87 -3.10
N VAL A 99 -5.00 1.37 -4.11
CA VAL A 99 -5.67 0.06 -4.01
C VAL A 99 -4.65 -1.06 -3.85
N VAL A 100 -3.53 -1.01 -4.56
CA VAL A 100 -2.49 -2.04 -4.51
C VAL A 100 -1.73 -2.01 -3.18
N HIS A 101 -1.50 -0.82 -2.61
CA HIS A 101 -0.94 -0.65 -1.28
C HIS A 101 -1.84 -1.26 -0.21
N GLU A 102 -3.13 -0.90 -0.21
CA GLU A 102 -4.09 -1.42 0.77
C GLU A 102 -4.39 -2.91 0.57
N LEU A 103 -4.30 -3.40 -0.67
CA LEU A 103 -4.34 -4.84 -0.95
C LEU A 103 -3.14 -5.56 -0.31
N ALA A 104 -1.95 -4.95 -0.31
CA ALA A 104 -0.79 -5.51 0.37
C ALA A 104 -1.06 -5.65 1.87
N HIS A 105 -1.63 -4.62 2.51
CA HIS A 105 -2.06 -4.71 3.91
C HIS A 105 -3.14 -5.77 4.16
N ALA A 106 -4.09 -5.93 3.24
CA ALA A 106 -5.09 -7.00 3.31
C ALA A 106 -4.44 -8.40 3.30
N ILE A 107 -3.45 -8.62 2.43
CA ILE A 107 -2.71 -9.89 2.32
C ILE A 107 -1.97 -10.24 3.62
N GLU A 108 -1.53 -9.26 4.41
CA GLU A 108 -0.89 -9.50 5.70
C GLU A 108 -1.81 -10.23 6.68
N THR A 109 -3.12 -10.00 6.60
CA THR A 109 -4.11 -10.63 7.49
C THR A 109 -4.20 -12.14 7.28
N THR A 110 -3.91 -12.63 6.06
CA THR A 110 -4.00 -14.03 5.68
C THR A 110 -2.63 -14.71 5.53
N HIS A 111 -1.60 -13.94 5.18
CA HIS A 111 -0.26 -14.44 4.89
C HIS A 111 0.84 -13.85 5.79
N GLY A 112 0.49 -13.18 6.90
CA GLY A 112 1.44 -12.53 7.80
C GLY A 112 2.58 -13.41 8.27
N SER A 113 2.36 -14.69 8.59
CA SER A 113 3.44 -15.62 8.93
C SER A 113 4.41 -15.87 7.76
N LEU A 114 3.90 -16.05 6.53
CA LEU A 114 4.74 -16.26 5.36
C LEU A 114 5.63 -15.04 5.09
N ILE A 115 5.08 -13.83 5.30
CA ILE A 115 5.78 -12.57 5.09
C ILE A 115 6.78 -12.32 6.23
N TYR A 116 6.30 -12.30 7.47
CA TYR A 116 7.04 -11.77 8.61
C TYR A 116 7.81 -12.80 9.43
N ASP A 117 7.50 -14.10 9.34
CA ASP A 117 8.33 -15.12 10.00
C ASP A 117 9.63 -15.41 9.21
N ASN A 118 9.82 -14.77 8.04
CA ASN A 118 11.06 -14.82 7.28
C ASN A 118 12.18 -13.99 7.95
N PRO A 119 13.19 -14.64 8.56
CA PRO A 119 14.29 -13.91 9.21
C PRO A 119 15.17 -13.15 8.21
N SER A 120 15.27 -13.61 6.96
CA SER A 120 16.05 -12.94 5.91
C SER A 120 15.42 -11.61 5.51
N LEU A 121 14.10 -11.55 5.40
CA LEU A 121 13.37 -10.30 5.11
C LEU A 121 13.58 -9.26 6.21
N LYS A 122 13.41 -9.67 7.47
CA LYS A 122 13.65 -8.81 8.64
C LYS A 122 15.09 -8.28 8.66
N LYS A 123 16.06 -9.15 8.37
CA LYS A 123 17.49 -8.78 8.31
C LYS A 123 17.77 -7.79 7.18
N GLU A 124 17.21 -7.99 6.00
CA GLU A 124 17.34 -7.08 4.85
C GLU A 124 16.82 -5.68 5.22
N PHE A 125 15.60 -5.61 5.75
CA PHE A 125 14.98 -4.35 6.17
C PHE A 125 15.80 -3.62 7.24
N LEU A 126 16.22 -4.31 8.30
CA LEU A 126 17.06 -3.71 9.35
C LEU A 126 18.43 -3.25 8.82
N GLY A 127 19.03 -3.99 7.90
CA GLY A 127 20.26 -3.58 7.23
C GLY A 127 20.08 -2.28 6.45
N LYS A 128 18.97 -2.14 5.72
CA LYS A 128 18.62 -0.91 5.01
C LYS A 128 18.38 0.27 5.95
N ARG A 129 17.70 0.06 7.07
CA ARG A 129 17.50 1.11 8.08
C ARG A 129 18.79 1.53 8.79
N SER A 130 19.71 0.60 9.02
CA SER A 130 21.06 0.92 9.50
C SER A 130 21.82 1.80 8.51
N ARG A 131 21.70 1.51 7.20
CA ARG A 131 22.26 2.36 6.15
C ARG A 131 21.59 3.73 6.09
N LEU A 132 20.27 3.79 6.16
CA LEU A 132 19.50 5.04 6.24
C LEU A 132 19.96 5.90 7.41
N LYS A 133 20.07 5.32 8.60
CA LYS A 133 20.61 6.01 9.79
C LYS A 133 21.96 6.66 9.49
N SER A 134 22.87 5.92 8.88
CA SER A 134 24.21 6.43 8.55
C SER A 134 24.17 7.62 7.58
N ILE A 135 23.23 7.59 6.61
CA ILE A 135 23.02 8.67 5.64
C ILE A 135 22.44 9.90 6.34
N LEU A 136 21.36 9.74 7.08
CA LEU A 136 20.71 10.82 7.83
C LEU A 136 21.65 11.45 8.87
N ASP A 137 22.46 10.64 9.55
CA ASP A 137 23.47 11.11 10.50
C ASP A 137 24.52 12.02 9.84
N ALA A 138 24.90 11.71 8.59
CA ALA A 138 25.86 12.48 7.81
C ALA A 138 25.28 13.80 7.29
N GLU A 139 23.98 13.81 6.96
CA GLU A 139 23.21 15.01 6.61
C GLU A 139 22.82 15.86 7.83
N GLY A 140 23.18 15.42 9.04
CA GLY A 140 22.99 16.19 10.28
C GLY A 140 21.68 15.91 11.02
N TYR A 141 20.84 15.01 10.53
CA TYR A 141 19.63 14.58 11.25
C TYR A 141 19.97 13.65 12.41
N LYS A 142 19.48 13.95 13.62
CA LYS A 142 19.77 13.20 14.84
C LYS A 142 18.50 12.62 15.47
N ILE A 143 18.31 11.32 15.26
CA ILE A 143 17.19 10.54 15.81
C ILE A 143 17.73 9.36 16.63
N PRO A 144 17.11 9.01 17.78
CA PRO A 144 17.53 7.87 18.58
C PRO A 144 17.53 6.54 17.80
N GLU A 145 18.56 5.72 18.01
CA GLU A 145 18.76 4.43 17.31
C GLU A 145 17.56 3.50 17.37
N LYS A 146 16.83 3.50 18.49
CA LYS A 146 15.62 2.69 18.71
C LYS A 146 14.58 2.85 17.59
N HIS A 147 14.52 4.03 16.96
CA HIS A 147 13.58 4.25 15.87
C HIS A 147 13.94 3.37 14.68
N TYR A 148 15.22 3.35 14.28
CA TYR A 148 15.73 2.58 13.14
C TYR A 148 15.68 1.05 13.33
N THR A 149 15.63 0.57 14.56
CA THR A 149 15.53 -0.87 14.87
C THR A 149 14.10 -1.35 15.11
N ASN A 150 13.14 -0.44 15.28
CA ASN A 150 11.74 -0.80 15.52
C ASN A 150 11.04 -1.24 14.23
N LEU A 151 10.67 -2.51 14.10
CA LEU A 151 10.02 -3.02 12.88
C LEU A 151 8.61 -2.47 12.68
N GLU A 152 7.93 -2.12 13.76
CA GLU A 152 6.54 -1.67 13.74
C GLU A 152 6.42 -0.20 13.32
N TYR A 153 5.27 0.13 12.73
CA TYR A 153 4.92 1.51 12.43
C TYR A 153 4.98 2.40 13.67
N SER A 154 5.55 3.58 13.50
CA SER A 154 5.63 4.60 14.54
C SER A 154 5.29 5.94 13.93
N ARG A 155 4.13 6.49 14.29
CA ARG A 155 3.67 7.82 13.83
C ARG A 155 4.75 8.89 13.99
N GLY A 156 5.48 8.89 15.11
CA GLY A 156 6.56 9.87 15.33
C GLY A 156 7.78 9.68 14.42
N PHE A 157 8.11 8.44 14.03
CA PHE A 157 9.19 8.21 13.07
C PHE A 157 8.76 8.51 11.64
N ASP A 158 7.50 8.20 11.31
CA ASP A 158 6.90 8.56 10.04
C ASP A 158 6.86 10.07 9.84
N SER A 159 6.28 10.83 10.78
CA SER A 159 6.28 12.30 10.75
C SER A 159 7.68 12.90 10.68
N PHE A 160 8.68 12.29 11.33
CA PHE A 160 10.06 12.73 11.18
C PHE A 160 10.55 12.56 9.72
N LEU A 161 10.33 11.40 9.11
CA LEU A 161 10.74 11.15 7.73
C LEU A 161 9.97 12.02 6.72
N SER A 162 8.67 12.20 6.91
CA SER A 162 7.81 12.96 5.99
C SER A 162 7.94 14.48 6.17
N ASP A 163 7.99 14.98 7.40
CA ASP A 163 7.82 16.40 7.70
C ASP A 163 9.17 17.09 7.99
N GLU A 164 10.07 16.43 8.72
CA GLU A 164 11.39 17.01 9.07
C GLU A 164 12.45 16.76 8.00
N VAL A 165 12.53 15.54 7.47
CA VAL A 165 13.44 15.22 6.35
C VAL A 165 12.81 15.64 5.02
N GLY A 166 11.53 15.31 4.82
CA GLY A 166 10.82 15.56 3.57
C GLY A 166 11.00 14.44 2.55
N TYR A 167 9.92 13.94 1.97
CA TYR A 167 10.01 12.88 0.94
C TYR A 167 10.88 13.23 -0.27
N PRO A 168 10.91 14.47 -0.81
CA PRO A 168 11.84 14.81 -1.90
C PRO A 168 13.32 14.63 -1.50
N THR A 169 13.68 15.03 -0.28
CA THR A 169 15.03 14.83 0.27
C THR A 169 15.29 13.35 0.50
N LEU A 170 14.34 12.65 1.14
CA LEU A 170 14.48 11.24 1.46
C LEU A 170 14.63 10.38 0.20
N LEU A 171 13.89 10.68 -0.87
CA LEU A 171 14.04 10.05 -2.19
C LEU A 171 15.45 10.19 -2.73
N SER A 172 16.01 11.39 -2.67
CA SER A 172 17.37 11.66 -3.14
C SER A 172 18.41 10.90 -2.31
N LEU A 173 18.23 10.85 -0.99
CA LEU A 173 19.14 10.19 -0.05
C LEU A 173 19.04 8.66 -0.08
N THR A 174 17.90 8.11 -0.47
CA THR A 174 17.60 6.68 -0.40
C THR A 174 17.49 6.00 -1.77
N MET A 175 17.85 6.71 -2.84
CA MET A 175 17.89 6.14 -4.19
C MET A 175 18.79 4.90 -4.23
N GLY A 176 18.24 3.78 -4.69
CA GLY A 176 18.91 2.48 -4.70
C GLY A 176 18.97 1.77 -3.34
N LEU A 177 18.43 2.37 -2.28
CA LEU A 177 18.32 1.75 -0.96
C LEU A 177 16.93 1.17 -0.70
N PHE A 178 15.86 1.85 -1.12
CA PHE A 178 14.48 1.35 -1.05
C PHE A 178 13.81 1.49 -2.42
N ALA A 179 12.77 0.69 -2.67
CA ALA A 179 11.95 0.83 -3.88
C ALA A 179 11.14 2.15 -3.86
N SER A 180 10.77 2.61 -2.66
CA SER A 180 10.15 3.90 -2.37
C SER A 180 10.65 4.39 -1.01
N PRO A 181 10.79 5.72 -0.77
CA PRO A 181 11.21 6.28 0.51
C PRO A 181 10.27 5.91 1.66
N TYR A 182 8.96 5.79 1.38
CA TYR A 182 7.97 5.49 2.41
C TYR A 182 8.17 4.10 3.01
N GLY A 183 8.70 3.16 2.23
CA GLY A 183 9.06 1.83 2.72
C GLY A 183 10.15 1.81 3.82
N ALA A 184 10.71 2.94 4.24
CA ALA A 184 11.65 3.02 5.36
C ALA A 184 10.97 3.11 6.75
N THR A 185 9.67 3.40 6.80
CA THR A 185 8.92 3.75 8.02
C THR A 185 8.67 2.53 8.91
N SER A 186 8.25 1.41 8.34
CA SER A 186 7.99 0.14 9.02
C SER A 186 8.21 -1.05 8.08
N LEU A 187 8.21 -2.27 8.64
CA LEU A 187 8.32 -3.49 7.84
C LEU A 187 7.06 -3.73 6.98
N GLN A 188 5.89 -3.32 7.47
CA GLN A 188 4.62 -3.38 6.75
C GLN A 188 4.64 -2.44 5.54
N GLU A 189 5.06 -1.19 5.73
CA GLU A 189 5.18 -0.22 4.65
C GLU A 189 6.25 -0.63 3.65
N TYR A 190 7.37 -1.22 4.13
CA TYR A 190 8.39 -1.80 3.27
C TYR A 190 7.81 -2.89 2.35
N PHE A 191 6.96 -3.75 2.89
CA PHE A 191 6.28 -4.78 2.12
C PHE A 191 5.28 -4.18 1.11
N ALA A 192 4.40 -3.29 1.56
CA ALA A 192 3.38 -2.66 0.71
C ALA A 192 3.99 -1.86 -0.46
N ASN A 193 5.00 -1.02 -0.18
CA ASN A 193 5.71 -0.27 -1.22
C ASN A 193 6.45 -1.18 -2.22
N GLY A 194 7.01 -2.30 -1.75
CA GLY A 194 7.58 -3.30 -2.64
C GLY A 194 6.53 -4.01 -3.49
N PHE A 195 5.36 -4.29 -2.92
CA PHE A 195 4.23 -4.91 -3.60
C PHE A 195 3.70 -4.01 -4.73
N GLU A 196 3.53 -2.71 -4.47
CA GLU A 196 3.20 -1.71 -5.49
C GLU A 196 4.22 -1.73 -6.65
N LYS A 197 5.52 -1.58 -6.35
CA LYS A 197 6.54 -1.56 -7.41
C LYS A 197 6.70 -2.90 -8.12
N PHE A 198 6.31 -4.01 -7.49
CA PHE A 198 6.30 -5.33 -8.12
C PHE A 198 5.18 -5.47 -9.15
N TYR A 199 3.98 -4.97 -8.88
CA TYR A 199 2.81 -5.13 -9.77
C TYR A 199 2.56 -3.96 -10.71
N LEU A 200 2.82 -2.73 -10.28
CA LEU A 200 2.56 -1.51 -11.04
C LEU A 200 3.82 -0.88 -11.63
N GLY A 201 4.99 -1.19 -11.06
CA GLY A 201 6.27 -0.58 -11.42
C GLY A 201 7.26 -1.57 -12.04
N ASP A 202 8.55 -1.32 -11.80
CA ASP A 202 9.63 -2.20 -12.22
C ASP A 202 9.94 -3.24 -11.14
N SER A 203 9.39 -4.45 -11.29
CA SER A 203 9.69 -5.57 -10.39
C SER A 203 11.18 -5.95 -10.33
N LYS A 204 11.95 -5.63 -11.38
CA LYS A 204 13.41 -5.83 -11.39
C LYS A 204 14.09 -4.86 -10.43
N LEU A 205 13.61 -3.62 -10.31
CA LEU A 205 14.11 -2.68 -9.31
C LEU A 205 13.97 -3.28 -7.90
N VAL A 206 12.80 -3.85 -7.58
CA VAL A 206 12.57 -4.52 -6.28
C VAL A 206 13.55 -5.66 -6.09
N LYS A 207 13.79 -6.48 -7.12
CA LYS A 207 14.77 -7.58 -7.07
C LYS A 207 16.20 -7.09 -6.82
N ASP A 208 16.59 -6.01 -7.47
CA ASP A 208 17.96 -5.49 -7.45
C ASP A 208 18.27 -4.80 -6.12
N VAL A 209 17.33 -4.00 -5.59
CA VAL A 209 17.54 -3.29 -4.32
C VAL A 209 17.16 -4.14 -3.11
N SER A 210 16.14 -5.00 -3.23
CA SER A 210 15.46 -5.69 -2.12
C SER A 210 15.17 -7.16 -2.45
N PRO A 211 16.21 -7.99 -2.65
CA PRO A 211 16.06 -9.37 -3.13
C PRO A 211 15.22 -10.28 -2.21
N GLU A 212 15.31 -10.14 -0.88
CA GLU A 212 14.52 -10.96 0.04
C GLU A 212 13.03 -10.58 0.01
N LEU A 213 12.73 -9.28 -0.12
CA LEU A 213 11.37 -8.80 -0.37
C LEU A 213 10.84 -9.33 -1.71
N TYR A 214 11.61 -9.21 -2.79
CA TYR A 214 11.24 -9.74 -4.10
C TYR A 214 10.93 -11.24 -4.03
N ASN A 215 11.77 -12.03 -3.35
CA ASN A 215 11.55 -13.47 -3.19
C ASN A 215 10.26 -13.76 -2.41
N THR A 216 9.93 -12.94 -1.42
CA THR A 216 8.68 -13.06 -0.64
C THR A 216 7.46 -12.75 -1.51
N LEU A 217 7.51 -11.67 -2.28
CA LEU A 217 6.46 -11.29 -3.23
C LEU A 217 6.26 -12.32 -4.33
N TYR A 218 7.35 -12.86 -4.89
CA TYR A 218 7.30 -13.90 -5.91
C TYR A 218 6.70 -15.21 -5.37
N LYS A 219 7.01 -15.58 -4.12
CA LYS A 219 6.37 -16.73 -3.45
C LYS A 219 4.87 -16.53 -3.33
N LEU A 220 4.41 -15.37 -2.85
CA LEU A 220 2.99 -15.02 -2.76
C LEU A 220 2.30 -15.09 -4.12
N HIS A 221 2.92 -14.50 -5.15
CA HIS A 221 2.45 -14.55 -6.53
C HIS A 221 2.26 -15.99 -7.02
N SER A 222 3.15 -16.91 -6.63
CA SER A 222 3.16 -18.29 -7.12
C SER A 222 2.26 -19.26 -6.33
N LEU A 223 1.62 -18.83 -5.23
CA LEU A 223 0.93 -19.73 -4.28
C LEU A 223 -0.21 -20.57 -4.90
N GLU A 224 -0.85 -20.12 -5.97
CA GLU A 224 -1.90 -20.90 -6.66
C GLU A 224 -1.41 -21.69 -7.88
N SER A 225 -0.09 -21.76 -8.12
CA SER A 225 0.44 -22.70 -9.14
C SER A 225 0.38 -24.16 -8.70
N ASP A 226 0.05 -24.42 -7.43
CA ASP A 226 0.11 -25.74 -6.78
C ASP A 226 -1.24 -26.27 -6.26
N SER A 227 -2.39 -25.71 -6.69
CA SER A 227 -3.73 -26.17 -6.32
C SER A 227 -4.59 -26.59 -7.50
#